data_AF-A0A061J1V8-F1
#
_entry.id   AF-A0A061J1V8-F1
#
_cell.length_a   1.000
_cell.length_b   1.000
_cell.length_c   1.000
_cell.angle_alpha   90.00
_cell.angle_beta   90.00
_cell.angle_gamma   90.00
#
_symmetry.space_group_name_H-M   'P 1'
#
loop_
_entity.id
_entity.type
_entity.pdbx_description
1 polymer ?
#
loop_
_entity_poly.entity_id
_entity_poly.type
_entity_poly.pdbx_seq_one_letter_code
_entity_poly.pdbx_strand_id
1 'polypeptide(L)'
;MTSFFGYMDFGKKVDGSILLMYHPLDEPEVLVAYIGVLSKLCASYALLFMAARNAIYHGLGWDVDKLPYWKHCIAVTFLSLLMLIFGLFIPKVQIVLGFAGSITGGSLGFLLPALFVMYSGDWTRKKVGAFHYILTYVMLVAGVIGIVFGTGATIYATIKG
;
A
#
# COMPACT_ATOMS: atom_id res chain seq x y z
N MET A 1 -9.82 -9.65 -12.41
CA MET A 1 -11.04 -9.79 -13.24
C MET A 1 -11.75 -8.45 -13.44
N THR A 2 -12.01 -7.66 -12.38
CA THR A 2 -12.64 -6.34 -12.50
C THR A 2 -11.89 -5.36 -13.42
N SER A 3 -10.55 -5.38 -13.41
CA SER A 3 -9.73 -4.54 -14.30
C SER A 3 -9.86 -4.90 -15.79
N PHE A 4 -10.16 -6.16 -16.12
CA PHE A 4 -10.32 -6.59 -17.51
C PHE A 4 -11.63 -6.08 -18.09
N PHE A 5 -12.73 -6.26 -17.35
CA PHE A 5 -14.04 -5.73 -17.76
C PHE A 5 -14.06 -4.20 -17.80
N GLY A 6 -13.46 -3.51 -16.83
CA GLY A 6 -13.34 -2.05 -16.87
C GLY A 6 -12.51 -1.54 -18.05
N TYR A 7 -11.49 -2.30 -18.50
CA TYR A 7 -10.74 -1.95 -19.71
C TYR A 7 -11.55 -2.18 -20.99
N MET A 8 -12.40 -3.22 -21.05
CA MET A 8 -13.28 -3.44 -22.20
C MET A 8 -14.34 -2.36 -22.35
N ASP A 9 -14.83 -1.81 -21.24
CA ASP A 9 -15.92 -0.83 -21.21
C ASP A 9 -15.45 0.58 -21.62
N PHE A 10 -14.32 1.04 -21.07
CA PHE A 10 -13.79 2.40 -21.29
C PHE A 10 -12.58 2.46 -22.24
N GLY A 11 -11.97 1.32 -22.55
CA GLY A 11 -10.80 1.23 -23.42
C GLY A 11 -9.63 2.08 -22.94
N LYS A 12 -8.99 2.79 -23.88
CA LYS A 12 -7.84 3.68 -23.60
C LYS A 12 -8.20 4.95 -22.81
N LYS A 13 -9.49 5.21 -22.52
CA LYS A 13 -9.93 6.42 -21.81
C LYS A 13 -9.88 6.28 -20.28
N VAL A 14 -9.56 5.10 -19.74
CA VAL A 14 -9.39 4.90 -18.30
C VAL A 14 -8.18 5.70 -17.81
N ASP A 15 -8.43 6.78 -17.09
CA ASP A 15 -7.40 7.57 -16.42
C ASP A 15 -7.45 7.33 -14.91
N GLY A 16 -6.59 6.42 -14.47
CA GLY A 16 -6.27 6.09 -13.07
C GLY A 16 -7.34 5.53 -12.16
N SER A 17 -8.51 6.17 -12.06
CA SER A 17 -9.65 5.71 -11.29
C SER A 17 -10.81 5.38 -12.24
N ILE A 18 -11.13 4.09 -12.35
CA ILE A 18 -12.26 3.61 -13.16
C ILE A 18 -13.59 4.15 -12.61
N LEU A 19 -13.67 4.40 -11.29
CA LEU A 19 -14.85 4.97 -10.66
C LEU A 19 -15.22 6.31 -11.29
N LEU A 20 -14.24 7.21 -11.48
CA LEU A 20 -14.49 8.56 -11.98
C LEU A 20 -15.05 8.60 -13.42
N MET A 21 -15.01 7.49 -14.14
CA MET A 21 -15.52 7.37 -15.50
C MET A 21 -17.02 7.03 -15.56
N TYR A 22 -17.60 6.56 -14.46
CA TYR A 22 -19.04 6.27 -14.37
C TYR A 22 -19.80 7.51 -13.87
N HIS A 23 -20.96 7.80 -14.47
CA HIS A 23 -21.85 8.87 -14.03
C HIS A 23 -22.87 8.29 -13.03
N PRO A 24 -22.73 8.58 -11.71
CA PRO A 24 -23.54 7.92 -10.68
C PRO A 24 -25.02 8.34 -10.67
N LEU A 25 -25.39 9.39 -11.40
CA LEU A 25 -26.77 9.88 -11.48
C LEU A 25 -27.59 9.19 -12.57
N ASP A 26 -26.93 8.64 -13.59
CA ASP A 26 -27.60 8.05 -14.75
C ASP A 26 -27.94 6.57 -14.53
N GLU A 27 -27.16 5.88 -13.68
CA GLU A 27 -27.30 4.44 -13.44
C GLU A 27 -27.41 4.11 -11.94
N PRO A 28 -28.55 3.56 -11.48
CA PRO A 28 -28.79 3.32 -10.05
C PRO A 28 -27.83 2.27 -9.45
N GLU A 29 -27.33 1.33 -10.26
CA GLU A 29 -26.38 0.31 -9.84
C GLU A 29 -25.02 0.91 -9.46
N VAL A 30 -24.55 1.88 -10.25
CA VAL A 30 -23.33 2.64 -9.99
C VAL A 30 -23.47 3.46 -8.72
N LEU A 31 -24.63 4.09 -8.49
CA LEU A 31 -24.88 4.88 -7.28
C LEU A 31 -24.73 4.03 -6.00
N VAL A 32 -25.31 2.83 -5.99
CA VAL A 32 -25.20 1.89 -4.86
C VAL A 32 -23.74 1.48 -4.65
N ALA A 33 -22.99 1.24 -5.73
CA ALA A 33 -21.56 0.95 -5.65
C ALA A 33 -20.76 2.10 -5.03
N TYR A 34 -21.08 3.36 -5.38
CA TYR A 34 -20.46 4.55 -4.80
C TYR A 34 -20.72 4.68 -3.29
N ILE A 35 -21.96 4.44 -2.85
CA ILE A 35 -22.32 4.43 -1.42
C ILE A 35 -21.53 3.33 -0.68
N GLY A 36 -21.42 2.15 -1.29
CA GLY A 36 -20.62 1.04 -0.76
C GLY A 36 -19.14 1.40 -0.62
N VAL A 37 -18.54 2.04 -1.63
CA VAL A 37 -17.15 2.50 -1.56
C VAL A 37 -16.97 3.58 -0.48
N LEU A 38 -17.87 4.55 -0.38
CA LEU A 38 -17.80 5.60 0.66
C LEU A 38 -17.85 5.02 2.07
N SER A 39 -18.82 4.15 2.35
CA SER A 39 -18.95 3.50 3.66
C SER A 39 -17.73 2.65 4.02
N LYS A 40 -17.20 1.88 3.05
CA LYS A 40 -15.96 1.11 3.23
C LYS A 40 -14.77 2.03 3.53
N LEU A 41 -14.64 3.15 2.82
CA LEU A 41 -13.53 4.08 3.02
C LEU A 41 -13.55 4.66 4.44
N CYS A 42 -14.72 5.03 4.96
CA CYS A 42 -14.87 5.48 6.35
C CYS A 42 -14.39 4.43 7.37
N ALA A 43 -14.84 3.18 7.22
CA ALA A 43 -14.46 2.11 8.13
C ALA A 43 -12.98 1.71 8.00
N SER A 44 -12.48 1.60 6.77
CA SER A 44 -11.10 1.20 6.49
C SER A 44 -10.12 2.25 6.99
N TYR A 45 -10.42 3.54 6.80
CA TYR A 45 -9.58 4.63 7.26
C TYR A 45 -9.39 4.58 8.78
N ALA A 46 -10.47 4.39 9.55
CA ALA A 46 -10.39 4.29 11.00
C ALA A 46 -9.49 3.12 11.47
N LEU A 47 -9.63 1.95 10.84
CA LEU A 47 -8.84 0.75 11.15
C LEU A 47 -7.36 0.93 10.80
N LEU A 48 -7.06 1.43 9.59
CA LEU A 48 -5.69 1.70 9.13
C LEU A 48 -4.99 2.73 10.01
N PHE A 49 -5.72 3.77 10.41
CA PHE A 49 -5.19 4.82 11.27
C PHE A 49 -4.85 4.32 12.67
N MET A 50 -5.67 3.41 13.22
CA MET A 50 -5.37 2.73 14.49
C MET A 50 -4.12 1.87 14.40
N ALA A 51 -3.97 1.08 13.34
CA ALA A 51 -2.78 0.24 13.13
C ALA A 51 -1.50 1.09 12.95
N ALA A 52 -1.56 2.15 12.14
CA ALA A 52 -0.46 3.07 11.92
C ALA A 52 0.00 3.73 13.23
N ARG A 53 -0.95 4.19 14.05
CA ARG A 53 -0.67 4.76 15.37
C ARG A 53 0.04 3.77 16.28
N ASN A 54 -0.46 2.54 16.37
CA ASN A 54 0.11 1.52 17.24
C ASN A 54 1.53 1.11 16.80
N ALA A 55 1.79 1.07 15.49
CA ALA A 55 3.12 0.82 14.94
C ALA A 55 4.11 1.96 15.27
N ILE A 56 3.67 3.22 15.18
CA ILE A 56 4.49 4.40 15.55
C ILE A 56 4.83 4.38 17.04
N TYR A 57 3.86 4.07 17.91
CA TYR A 57 4.10 4.01 19.37
C TYR A 57 5.06 2.90 19.76
N HIS A 58 4.92 1.70 19.18
CA HIS A 58 5.89 0.62 19.38
C HIS A 58 7.27 0.98 18.85
N GLY A 59 7.36 1.64 17.69
CA GLY A 59 8.63 2.11 17.12
C GLY A 59 9.34 3.17 17.97
N LEU A 60 8.58 4.02 18.67
CA LEU A 60 9.11 5.01 19.63
C LEU A 60 9.39 4.42 21.02
N GLY A 61 9.12 3.13 21.25
CA GLY A 61 9.27 2.47 22.54
C GLY A 61 8.30 2.99 23.60
N TRP A 62 7.19 3.61 23.19
CA TRP A 62 6.17 4.08 24.13
C TRP A 62 5.12 3.00 24.36
N ASP A 63 4.90 2.65 25.63
CA ASP A 63 3.80 1.78 26.03
C ASP A 63 2.46 2.45 25.72
N VAL A 64 1.70 1.83 24.82
CA VAL A 64 0.37 2.30 24.39
C VAL A 64 -0.59 2.43 25.58
N ASP A 65 -0.41 1.60 26.61
CA ASP A 65 -1.28 1.54 27.79
C ASP A 65 -0.94 2.56 28.88
N LYS A 66 0.23 3.22 28.83
CA LYS A 66 0.69 4.19 29.85
C LYS A 66 0.76 5.63 29.38
N LEU A 67 0.43 5.89 28.12
CA LEU A 67 0.54 7.21 27.52
C LEU A 67 -0.64 8.12 27.94
N PRO A 68 -0.39 9.37 28.36
CA PRO A 68 -1.46 10.30 28.71
C PRO A 68 -2.27 10.72 27.47
N TYR A 69 -3.60 10.78 27.63
CA TYR A 69 -4.57 11.09 26.57
C TYR A 69 -4.24 12.34 25.73
N TRP A 70 -3.65 13.38 26.33
CA TRP A 70 -3.24 14.58 25.59
C TRP A 70 -2.14 14.33 24.55
N LYS A 71 -1.16 13.47 24.85
CA LYS A 71 -0.11 13.11 23.88
C LYS A 71 -0.68 12.29 22.73
N HIS A 72 -1.67 11.43 23.02
CA HIS A 72 -2.40 10.70 21.98
C HIS A 72 -3.19 11.63 21.06
N CYS A 73 -3.96 12.56 21.63
CA CYS A 73 -4.75 13.50 20.83
C CYS A 73 -3.87 14.36 19.91
N ILE A 74 -2.73 14.86 20.41
CA ILE A 74 -1.80 15.64 19.59
C ILE A 74 -1.23 14.78 18.46
N ALA A 75 -0.75 13.57 18.75
CA ALA A 75 -0.17 12.68 17.74
C ALA A 75 -1.19 12.28 16.65
N VAL A 76 -2.42 11.95 17.04
CA VAL A 76 -3.51 11.60 16.12
C VAL A 76 -3.94 12.80 15.28
N THR A 77 -4.08 13.98 15.89
CA THR A 77 -4.46 15.20 15.17
C THR A 77 -3.40 15.59 14.14
N PHE A 78 -2.13 15.52 14.53
CA PHE A 78 -1.01 15.78 13.63
C PHE A 78 -0.97 14.80 12.46
N LEU A 79 -1.11 13.50 12.72
CA LEU A 79 -1.12 12.48 11.67
C LEU A 79 -2.32 12.65 10.72
N SER A 80 -3.51 12.98 11.23
CA SER A 80 -4.70 13.27 10.41
C SER A 80 -4.49 14.50 9.53
N LEU A 81 -3.90 15.56 10.08
CA LEU A 81 -3.59 16.79 9.35
C LEU A 81 -2.57 16.55 8.23
N LEU A 82 -1.54 15.73 8.48
CA LEU A 82 -0.60 15.31 7.44
C LEU A 82 -1.29 14.51 6.33
N MET A 83 -2.17 13.57 6.67
CA MET A 83 -2.92 12.80 5.67
C MET A 83 -3.85 13.70 4.83
N LEU A 84 -4.48 14.69 5.46
CA LEU A 84 -5.29 15.68 4.75
C LEU A 84 -4.45 16.51 3.77
N ILE A 85 -3.27 16.97 4.19
CA ILE A 85 -2.33 17.69 3.32
C ILE A 85 -1.92 16.82 2.13
N PHE A 86 -1.52 15.56 2.36
CA PHE A 86 -1.16 14.66 1.27
C PHE A 86 -2.33 14.38 0.31
N GLY A 87 -3.55 14.22 0.84
CA GLY A 87 -4.75 14.05 0.02
C GLY A 87 -5.10 15.29 -0.81
N LEU A 88 -4.81 16.49 -0.30
CA LEU A 88 -5.06 17.74 -1.01
C LEU A 88 -4.05 18.00 -2.14
N PHE A 89 -2.77 17.70 -1.91
CA PHE A 89 -1.69 17.99 -2.87
C PHE A 89 -1.45 16.87 -3.89
N ILE A 90 -1.90 15.65 -3.64
CA ILE A 90 -1.66 14.51 -4.54
C ILE A 90 -2.98 14.09 -5.19
N PRO A 91 -3.32 14.65 -6.38
CA PRO A 91 -4.61 14.41 -7.03
C PRO A 91 -4.72 13.01 -7.66
N LYS A 92 -3.61 12.30 -7.88
CA LYS A 92 -3.58 10.99 -8.55
C LYS A 92 -3.36 9.86 -7.54
N VAL A 93 -4.42 9.10 -7.29
CA VAL A 93 -4.42 7.94 -6.38
C VAL A 93 -3.39 6.86 -6.82
N GLN A 94 -3.16 6.72 -8.12
CA GLN A 94 -2.18 5.77 -8.66
C GLN A 94 -0.75 6.02 -8.20
N ILE A 95 -0.35 7.29 -8.00
CA ILE A 95 1.00 7.63 -7.55
C ILE A 95 1.20 7.10 -6.13
N VAL A 96 0.24 7.39 -5.25
CA VAL A 96 0.28 6.96 -3.85
C VAL A 96 0.21 5.44 -3.74
N LEU A 97 -0.72 4.79 -4.46
CA LEU A 97 -0.84 3.33 -4.47
C LEU A 97 0.39 2.65 -5.07
N GLY A 98 0.97 3.21 -6.13
CA GLY A 98 2.17 2.69 -6.76
C GLY A 98 3.39 2.79 -5.85
N PHE A 99 3.59 3.94 -5.19
CA PHE A 99 4.71 4.17 -4.28
C PHE A 99 4.58 3.35 -2.99
N ALA A 100 3.39 3.36 -2.38
CA ALA A 100 3.12 2.54 -1.19
C ALA A 100 3.28 1.05 -1.53
N GLY A 101 2.74 0.60 -2.66
CA GLY A 101 2.81 -0.78 -3.11
C GLY A 101 4.21 -1.25 -3.46
N SER A 102 5.04 -0.44 -4.13
CA SER A 102 6.41 -0.82 -4.47
C SER A 102 7.28 -0.99 -3.22
N ILE A 103 7.18 -0.07 -2.28
CA ILE A 103 7.95 -0.10 -1.04
C ILE A 103 7.46 -1.23 -0.14
N THR A 104 6.18 -1.24 0.22
CA THR A 104 5.64 -2.22 1.18
C THR A 104 5.53 -3.62 0.58
N GLY A 105 5.08 -3.75 -0.67
CA GLY A 105 4.96 -5.03 -1.36
C GLY A 105 6.33 -5.63 -1.67
N GLY A 106 7.29 -4.82 -2.11
CA GLY A 106 8.66 -5.27 -2.35
C GLY A 106 9.40 -5.67 -1.06
N SER A 107 9.27 -4.87 0.00
CA SER A 107 9.94 -5.13 1.28
C SER A 107 9.27 -6.26 2.07
N LEU A 108 7.99 -6.12 2.43
CA LEU A 108 7.28 -7.09 3.27
C LEU A 108 6.86 -8.35 2.51
N GLY A 109 6.60 -8.25 1.21
CA GLY A 109 6.12 -9.37 0.40
C GLY A 109 7.22 -10.28 -0.15
N PHE A 110 8.39 -9.73 -0.48
CA PHE A 110 9.46 -10.50 -1.14
C PHE A 110 10.78 -10.48 -0.36
N LEU A 111 11.24 -9.29 0.03
CA LEU A 111 12.57 -9.13 0.63
C LEU A 111 12.66 -9.71 2.05
N LEU A 112 11.70 -9.37 2.91
CA LEU A 112 11.68 -9.77 4.32
C LEU A 112 11.45 -11.30 4.47
N PRO A 113 10.51 -11.95 3.77
CA PRO A 113 10.36 -13.41 3.82
C PRO A 113 11.61 -14.15 3.33
N ALA A 114 12.26 -13.66 2.27
CA ALA A 114 13.50 -14.26 1.77
C ALA A 114 14.65 -14.14 2.80
N LEU A 115 14.76 -13.00 3.48
CA LEU A 115 15.72 -12.82 4.57
C LEU A 115 15.40 -13.68 5.79
N PHE A 116 14.12 -13.82 6.16
CA PHE A 116 13.71 -14.67 7.27
C PHE A 116 14.08 -16.14 7.02
N VAL A 117 13.90 -16.65 5.81
CA VAL A 117 14.29 -18.02 5.45
C VAL A 117 15.82 -18.18 5.38
N MET A 118 16.55 -17.14 4.97
CA MET A 118 18.01 -17.12 4.93
C MET A 118 18.65 -17.14 6.33
N TYR A 119 18.03 -16.44 7.29
CA TYR A 119 18.61 -16.19 8.61
C TYR A 119 18.04 -17.07 9.73
N SER A 120 17.03 -17.90 9.47
CA SER A 120 16.37 -18.77 10.47
C SER A 120 17.16 -20.04 10.87
N GLY A 121 18.43 -20.16 10.48
CA GLY A 121 19.36 -21.20 10.95
C GLY A 121 19.46 -22.44 10.05
N ASP A 122 20.66 -23.04 10.00
CA ASP A 122 21.04 -24.20 9.18
C ASP A 122 21.02 -24.02 7.64
N TRP A 123 21.30 -22.81 7.15
CA TRP A 123 21.36 -22.53 5.71
C TRP A 123 22.65 -23.01 5.03
N THR A 124 22.83 -24.33 4.97
CA THR A 124 23.91 -24.99 4.23
C THR A 124 23.38 -25.52 2.90
N ARG A 125 24.11 -25.31 1.79
CA ARG A 125 23.76 -25.82 0.43
C ARG A 125 23.38 -27.30 0.39
N LYS A 126 23.88 -28.11 1.33
CA LYS A 126 23.59 -29.55 1.46
C LYS A 126 22.25 -29.88 2.13
N LYS A 127 21.67 -29.00 2.96
CA LYS A 127 20.47 -29.28 3.77
C LYS A 127 19.18 -28.76 3.13
N VAL A 128 19.27 -27.67 2.37
CA VAL A 128 18.11 -26.94 1.81
C VAL A 128 17.76 -27.38 0.38
N GLY A 129 18.69 -28.00 -0.33
CA GLY A 129 18.53 -28.37 -1.73
C GLY A 129 18.72 -27.18 -2.68
N ALA A 130 19.27 -27.45 -3.87
CA ALA A 130 19.64 -26.42 -4.84
C ALA A 130 18.43 -25.58 -5.30
N PHE A 131 17.24 -26.18 -5.38
CA PHE A 131 16.03 -25.50 -5.82
C PHE A 131 15.53 -24.43 -4.84
N HIS A 132 15.46 -24.76 -3.55
CA HIS A 132 15.04 -23.77 -2.53
C HIS A 132 16.09 -22.67 -2.38
N TYR A 133 17.38 -23.01 -2.46
CA TYR A 133 18.45 -22.02 -2.45
C TYR A 133 18.31 -21.02 -3.60
N ILE A 134 18.16 -21.49 -4.85
CA ILE A 134 17.98 -20.60 -6.01
C ILE A 134 16.70 -19.77 -5.89
N LEU A 135 15.59 -20.38 -5.47
CA LEU A 135 14.31 -19.71 -5.34
C LEU A 135 14.34 -18.56 -4.32
N THR A 136 15.01 -18.74 -3.17
CA THR A 136 15.13 -17.67 -2.17
C THR A 136 15.96 -16.50 -2.69
N TYR A 137 17.05 -16.75 -3.43
CA TYR A 137 17.83 -15.67 -4.07
C TYR A 137 17.04 -14.96 -5.18
N VAL A 138 16.28 -15.69 -5.99
CA VAL A 138 15.39 -15.09 -7.01
C VAL A 138 14.33 -14.22 -6.34
N MET A 139 13.72 -14.67 -5.25
CA MET A 139 12.72 -13.91 -4.48
C MET A 139 13.32 -12.64 -3.88
N LEU A 140 14.55 -12.71 -3.35
CA LEU A 140 15.27 -11.55 -2.82
C LEU A 140 15.59 -10.53 -3.93
N VAL A 141 16.12 -10.99 -5.07
CA VAL A 141 16.44 -10.11 -6.21
C VAL A 141 15.17 -9.51 -6.81
N ALA A 142 14.09 -10.29 -6.94
CA ALA A 142 12.79 -9.80 -7.41
C ALA A 142 12.22 -8.73 -6.47
N GLY A 143 12.37 -8.88 -5.14
CA GLY A 143 12.02 -7.86 -4.17
C GLY A 143 12.80 -6.56 -4.36
N VAL A 144 14.12 -6.64 -4.52
CA VAL A 144 14.98 -5.46 -4.78
C VAL A 144 14.60 -4.77 -6.09
N ILE A 145 14.40 -5.53 -7.16
CA ILE A 145 13.95 -5.01 -8.46
C ILE A 145 12.58 -4.34 -8.31
N GLY A 146 11.63 -4.96 -7.62
CA GLY A 146 10.31 -4.39 -7.38
C GLY A 146 10.34 -3.06 -6.63
N ILE A 147 11.19 -2.94 -5.61
CA ILE A 147 11.37 -1.67 -4.87
C ILE A 147 12.01 -0.62 -5.78
N VAL A 148 13.14 -0.92 -6.43
CA VAL A 148 13.90 0.06 -7.23
C VAL A 148 13.12 0.51 -8.46
N PHE A 149 12.63 -0.44 -9.27
CA PHE A 149 11.88 -0.11 -10.48
C PHE A 149 10.50 0.44 -10.15
N GLY A 150 9.82 -0.08 -9.13
CA GLY A 150 8.51 0.44 -8.72
C GLY A 150 8.60 1.89 -8.22
N THR A 151 9.58 2.19 -7.37
CA THR A 151 9.81 3.56 -6.89
C THR A 151 10.25 4.47 -8.04
N GLY A 152 11.18 4.02 -8.90
CA GLY A 152 11.61 4.77 -10.08
C GLY A 152 10.47 5.09 -11.04
N ALA A 153 9.60 4.12 -11.32
CA ALA A 153 8.42 4.30 -12.16
C ALA A 153 7.43 5.31 -11.57
N THR A 154 7.20 5.27 -10.25
CA THR A 154 6.30 6.23 -9.59
C THR A 154 6.84 7.66 -9.58
N ILE A 155 8.15 7.84 -9.39
CA ILE A 155 8.80 9.15 -9.48
C ILE A 155 8.74 9.68 -10.92
N TYR A 156 9.02 8.83 -11.90
CA TYR A 156 8.93 9.19 -13.31
C TYR A 156 7.51 9.59 -13.71
N ALA A 157 6.50 8.85 -13.24
CA ALA A 157 5.10 9.16 -13.46
C ALA A 157 4.73 10.52 -12.85
N THR A 158 5.19 10.82 -11.62
CA THR A 158 5.01 12.14 -10.98
C THR A 158 5.61 13.28 -11.80
N ILE A 159 6.79 13.09 -12.39
CA ILE A 159 7.48 14.14 -13.17
C ILE A 159 6.79 14.39 -14.52
N LYS A 160 6.27 13.32 -15.17
CA LYS A 160 5.61 13.45 -16.47
C LYS A 160 4.14 13.86 -16.40
N GLY A 161 3.52 13.80 -15.23
CA GLY A 161 2.12 14.22 -15.02
C GLY A 161 1.15 13.11 -15.36
#